data_AF-A9UYE8-F1
#
_entry.id   AF-A9UYE8-F1
#
_cell.length_a   1.000
_cell.length_b   1.000
_cell.length_c   1.000
_cell.angle_alpha   90.00
_cell.angle_beta   90.00
_cell.angle_gamma   90.00
#
_symmetry.space_group_name_H-M   'P 1'
#
loop_
_entity.id
_entity.type
_entity.pdbx_description
1 polymer ?
#
loop_
_entity_poly.entity_id
_entity_poly.type
_entity_poly.pdbx_seq_one_letter_code
_entity_poly.pdbx_strand_id
1 'polypeptide(L)'
;MMGDSAVASTWEKAPSVMGLGSAQSAPFVVFTKDLSTSVVVSSFSNFMVHTTHAVPDALEFGVLGTVEEIPEGFALETIVKVGSGINQATMAWGDDLLAYYGRDRYQYRSDYTLSMLGYSTDNGAYYYYQTENNKTYEDTLLDVYDYAQQESIPYRYILLDSWWYYKGPHNGVTVWDAMPSIFPHGLEYFFNKTGWYQQLHNRYWSAETPYAKQNGGEYDFLIDESSQYAVPTEQAFWDQLMLDKRRSGMINYEQDWLDDEYD
;
A
#
# COMPACT_ATOMS: atom_id res chain seq x y z
N MET A 1 16.89 8.43 7.26
CA MET A 1 17.96 9.44 7.13
C MET A 1 18.65 9.58 8.47
N MET A 2 19.97 9.45 8.54
CA MET A 2 20.74 9.79 9.74
C MET A 2 21.78 10.84 9.40
N GLY A 3 21.65 12.01 10.00
CA GLY A 3 22.73 13.00 10.09
C GLY A 3 23.35 12.90 11.48
N ASP A 4 24.65 12.63 11.54
CA ASP A 4 25.69 13.49 12.15
C ASP A 4 27.01 12.74 12.45
N SER A 5 27.12 11.44 12.16
CA SER A 5 28.34 10.66 12.49
C SER A 5 28.80 9.63 11.45
N ALA A 6 28.25 9.61 10.22
CA ALA A 6 28.76 8.74 9.17
C ALA A 6 30.04 9.34 8.54
N VAL A 7 31.20 8.85 8.95
CA VAL A 7 32.44 8.98 8.17
C VAL A 7 32.53 7.73 7.31
N ALA A 8 32.92 7.85 6.04
CA ALA A 8 32.92 6.78 5.02
C ALA A 8 33.77 5.52 5.34
N SER A 9 34.26 5.39 6.57
CA SER A 9 35.04 4.27 7.09
C SER A 9 34.43 3.54 8.29
N THR A 10 33.50 4.13 9.05
CA THR A 10 32.95 3.53 10.30
C THR A 10 31.60 4.15 10.67
N TRP A 11 30.63 3.33 11.08
CA TRP A 11 29.38 3.74 11.73
C TRP A 11 29.58 3.69 13.25
N GLU A 12 29.63 4.86 13.93
CA GLU A 12 29.89 4.93 15.39
C GLU A 12 28.81 4.24 16.25
N LYS A 13 27.65 3.94 15.66
CA LYS A 13 26.59 3.12 16.25
C LYS A 13 25.83 2.43 15.11
N ALA A 14 25.48 1.16 15.31
CA ALA A 14 24.42 0.57 14.52
C ALA A 14 23.18 1.47 14.69
N PRO A 15 22.57 1.99 13.62
CA PRO A 15 21.28 2.65 13.68
C PRO A 15 20.35 1.83 14.57
N SER A 16 19.80 2.44 15.62
CA SER A 16 18.84 1.78 16.51
C SER A 16 17.50 1.45 15.82
N VAL A 17 17.43 1.65 14.50
CA VAL A 17 16.24 1.49 13.67
C VAL A 17 16.58 0.78 12.36
N MET A 18 17.72 0.09 12.24
CA MET A 18 17.96 -0.73 11.03
C MET A 18 18.15 -2.20 11.40
N GLY A 19 17.08 -2.94 11.13
CA GLY A 19 16.95 -4.35 11.45
C GLY A 19 15.47 -4.72 11.54
N LEU A 20 14.97 -5.31 10.45
CA LEU A 20 13.99 -6.41 10.34
C LEU A 20 13.33 -6.33 8.94
N GLY A 21 13.27 -7.47 8.25
CA GLY A 21 12.56 -7.61 6.97
C GLY A 21 11.09 -7.18 7.06
N SER A 22 10.48 -6.95 5.89
CA SER A 22 9.16 -6.33 5.64
C SER A 22 8.97 -4.86 6.03
N ALA A 23 9.72 -4.31 7.00
CA ALA A 23 9.53 -2.91 7.43
C ALA A 23 10.50 -1.88 6.79
N GLN A 24 11.59 -2.30 6.13
CA GLN A 24 12.73 -1.40 5.83
C GLN A 24 13.47 -1.66 4.49
N SER A 25 12.72 -1.82 3.39
CA SER A 25 13.27 -1.89 2.01
C SER A 25 13.47 -0.52 1.34
N ALA A 26 13.45 0.56 2.12
CA ALA A 26 13.60 1.93 1.64
C ALA A 26 15.02 2.21 1.10
N PRO A 27 15.18 3.17 0.17
CA PRO A 27 16.50 3.60 -0.28
C PRO A 27 17.37 4.08 0.90
N PHE A 28 18.56 3.51 1.02
CA PHE A 28 19.57 3.90 1.99
C PHE A 28 20.41 5.05 1.44
N VAL A 29 20.52 6.15 2.17
CA VAL A 29 21.26 7.35 1.74
C VAL A 29 22.35 7.69 2.74
N VAL A 30 23.59 7.74 2.26
CA VAL A 30 24.77 8.18 3.02
C VAL A 30 25.40 9.38 2.35
N PHE A 31 25.98 10.29 3.13
CA PHE A 31 26.56 11.51 2.59
C PHE A 31 27.71 11.99 3.44
N THR A 32 28.65 12.69 2.81
CA THR A 32 29.73 13.38 3.52
C THR A 32 29.17 14.56 4.30
N LYS A 33 29.82 14.92 5.42
CA LYS A 33 29.38 16.04 6.28
C LYS A 33 29.29 17.38 5.52
N ASP A 34 30.14 17.58 4.52
CA ASP A 34 30.14 18.76 3.66
C ASP A 34 29.14 18.68 2.50
N LEU A 35 28.36 17.58 2.42
CA LEU A 35 27.39 17.27 1.38
C LEU A 35 27.99 17.20 -0.04
N SER A 36 29.32 17.19 -0.18
CA SER A 36 29.97 17.14 -1.48
C SER A 36 29.70 15.82 -2.21
N THR A 37 29.50 14.73 -1.46
CA THR A 37 29.20 13.39 -1.96
C THR A 37 28.02 12.80 -1.21
N SER A 38 27.08 12.22 -1.95
CA SER A 38 25.97 11.42 -1.43
C SER A 38 25.87 10.13 -2.24
N VAL A 39 25.59 9.02 -1.56
CA VAL A 39 25.40 7.70 -2.17
C VAL A 39 24.01 7.20 -1.77
N VAL A 40 23.22 6.81 -2.75
CA VAL A 40 21.92 6.15 -2.59
C VAL A 40 22.08 4.69 -2.98
N VAL A 41 21.69 3.78 -2.10
CA VAL A 41 21.67 2.33 -2.33
C VAL A 41 20.25 1.82 -2.14
N SER A 42 19.71 1.08 -3.10
CA SER A 42 18.40 0.46 -2.96
C SER A 42 18.29 -0.82 -3.77
N SER A 43 17.22 -1.57 -3.52
CA SER A 43 16.74 -2.55 -4.49
C SER A 43 16.57 -1.91 -5.88
N PHE A 44 16.99 -2.62 -6.91
CA PHE A 44 16.72 -2.28 -8.31
C PHE A 44 15.69 -3.22 -8.94
N SER A 45 15.47 -4.40 -8.35
CA SER A 45 14.53 -5.43 -8.81
C SER A 45 14.05 -6.26 -7.62
N ASN A 46 12.95 -6.98 -7.78
CA ASN A 46 12.40 -7.87 -6.73
C ASN A 46 12.23 -7.14 -5.38
N PHE A 47 11.68 -5.92 -5.42
CA PHE A 47 11.59 -4.98 -4.29
C PHE A 47 11.02 -5.59 -3.01
N MET A 48 10.04 -6.49 -3.12
CA MET A 48 9.37 -7.10 -1.96
C MET A 48 10.24 -8.10 -1.19
N VAL A 49 11.29 -8.65 -1.80
CA VAL A 49 12.18 -9.64 -1.18
C VAL A 49 13.62 -9.13 -1.06
N HIS A 50 13.87 -7.89 -1.47
CA HIS A 50 15.15 -7.22 -1.32
C HIS A 50 15.21 -6.52 0.04
N THR A 51 16.22 -6.84 0.83
CA THR A 51 16.45 -6.27 2.16
C THR A 51 17.78 -5.53 2.18
N THR A 52 17.84 -4.46 2.97
CA THR A 52 19.07 -3.77 3.32
C THR A 52 19.22 -3.71 4.84
N HIS A 53 20.45 -3.88 5.34
CA HIS A 53 20.76 -3.88 6.76
C HIS A 53 22.14 -3.25 6.96
N ALA A 54 22.21 -2.14 7.71
CA ALA A 54 23.51 -1.54 8.00
C ALA A 54 24.06 -2.06 9.32
N VAL A 55 25.32 -2.49 9.27
CA VAL A 55 26.13 -2.92 10.40
C VAL A 55 27.25 -1.90 10.63
N PRO A 56 27.98 -1.94 11.77
CA PRO A 56 28.94 -0.90 12.14
C PRO A 56 30.00 -0.52 11.08
N ASP A 57 30.34 -1.40 10.14
CA ASP A 57 31.35 -1.11 9.11
C ASP A 57 30.91 -1.48 7.68
N ALA A 58 29.64 -1.87 7.48
CA ALA A 58 29.16 -2.31 6.17
C ALA A 58 27.66 -2.07 5.98
N LEU A 59 27.24 -2.11 4.72
CA LEU A 59 25.84 -2.24 4.33
C LEU A 59 25.66 -3.63 3.71
N GLU A 60 24.86 -4.45 4.37
CA GLU A 60 24.44 -5.75 3.86
C GLU A 60 23.16 -5.57 3.03
N PHE A 61 23.06 -6.30 1.93
CA PHE A 61 21.87 -6.32 1.10
C PHE A 61 21.68 -7.70 0.46
N GLY A 62 20.44 -8.09 0.21
CA GLY A 62 20.14 -9.42 -0.30
C GLY A 62 18.72 -9.86 -0.04
N VAL A 63 18.49 -11.17 -0.14
CA VAL A 63 17.26 -11.82 0.33
C VAL A 63 17.33 -12.00 1.85
N LEU A 64 16.19 -12.01 2.53
CA LEU A 64 16.13 -12.30 3.96
C LEU A 64 16.79 -13.65 4.29
N GLY A 65 17.60 -13.68 5.34
CA GLY A 65 18.28 -14.91 5.79
C GLY A 65 17.34 -16.02 6.28
N THR A 66 16.04 -15.73 6.45
CA THR A 66 14.98 -16.71 6.75
C THR A 66 14.49 -17.46 5.51
N VAL A 67 14.86 -17.02 4.30
CA VAL A 67 14.50 -17.73 3.07
C VAL A 67 15.32 -19.00 2.95
N GLU A 68 14.63 -20.14 2.85
CA GLU A 68 15.25 -21.47 2.84
C GLU A 68 15.78 -21.89 1.46
N GLU A 69 15.18 -21.36 0.38
CA GLU A 69 15.51 -21.72 -1.00
C GLU A 69 15.44 -20.50 -1.92
N ILE A 70 16.41 -20.38 -2.83
CA ILE A 70 16.40 -19.43 -3.94
C ILE A 70 16.11 -20.21 -5.23
N PRO A 71 14.98 -19.95 -5.92
CA PRO A 71 14.63 -20.67 -7.14
C PRO A 71 15.70 -20.55 -8.23
N GLU A 72 15.82 -21.59 -9.06
CA GLU A 72 16.71 -21.55 -10.22
C GLU A 72 16.35 -20.37 -11.13
N GLY A 73 17.37 -19.60 -11.53
CA GLY A 73 17.20 -18.43 -12.40
C GLY A 73 16.75 -17.15 -11.69
N PHE A 74 16.52 -17.17 -10.36
CA PHE A 74 16.26 -15.95 -9.61
C PHE A 74 17.48 -15.01 -9.64
N ALA A 75 17.24 -13.72 -9.86
CA ALA A 75 18.25 -12.68 -9.83
C ALA A 75 17.79 -11.51 -8.94
N LEU A 76 18.71 -10.97 -8.14
CA LEU A 76 18.45 -9.82 -7.29
C LEU A 76 19.42 -8.69 -7.64
N GLU A 77 18.89 -7.63 -8.20
CA GLU A 77 19.65 -6.44 -8.61
C GLU A 77 19.55 -5.32 -7.57
N THR A 78 20.67 -4.62 -7.37
CA THR A 78 20.81 -3.48 -6.46
C THR A 78 21.36 -2.29 -7.24
N ILE A 79 20.82 -1.10 -7.00
CA ILE A 79 21.31 0.14 -7.60
C ILE A 79 22.12 0.93 -6.59
N VAL A 80 23.26 1.46 -7.05
CA VAL A 80 24.10 2.40 -6.29
C VAL A 80 24.24 3.67 -7.12
N LYS A 81 23.77 4.79 -6.58
CA LYS A 81 23.88 6.10 -7.22
C LYS A 81 24.73 7.04 -6.39
N VAL A 82 25.75 7.63 -7.02
CA VAL A 82 26.58 8.68 -6.39
C VAL A 82 26.22 10.03 -7.01
N GLY A 83 26.08 11.06 -6.17
CA GLY A 83 25.81 12.43 -6.62
C GLY A 83 26.37 13.47 -5.65
N SER A 84 26.30 14.74 -6.03
CA SER A 84 26.70 15.85 -5.17
C SER A 84 25.49 16.46 -4.48
N GLY A 85 25.44 16.33 -3.16
CA GLY A 85 24.27 16.67 -2.36
C GLY A 85 23.15 15.62 -2.43
N ILE A 86 22.39 15.55 -1.34
CA ILE A 86 21.34 14.53 -1.12
C ILE A 86 20.28 14.61 -2.23
N ASN A 87 19.77 15.82 -2.52
CA ASN A 87 18.71 16.02 -3.50
C ASN A 87 19.11 15.54 -4.90
N GLN A 88 20.32 15.88 -5.35
CA GLN A 88 20.77 15.48 -6.69
C GLN A 88 20.95 13.96 -6.78
N ALA A 89 21.56 13.34 -5.77
CA ALA A 89 21.78 11.90 -5.75
C ALA A 89 20.44 11.13 -5.73
N THR A 90 19.49 11.53 -4.88
CA THR A 90 18.16 10.90 -4.80
C THR A 90 17.34 11.12 -6.08
N MET A 91 17.35 12.33 -6.67
CA MET A 91 16.63 12.57 -7.91
C MET A 91 17.18 11.73 -9.06
N ALA A 92 18.51 11.69 -9.19
CA ALA A 92 19.18 10.94 -10.25
C ALA A 92 19.02 9.41 -10.07
N TRP A 93 18.96 8.92 -8.82
CA TRP A 93 18.60 7.53 -8.52
C TRP A 93 17.17 7.22 -8.98
N GLY A 94 16.22 8.11 -8.66
CA GLY A 94 14.84 7.97 -9.10
C GLY A 94 14.70 8.06 -10.63
N ASP A 95 15.48 8.91 -11.30
CA ASP A 95 15.47 9.01 -12.77
C ASP A 95 15.90 7.69 -13.42
N ASP A 96 16.92 7.02 -12.88
CA ASP A 96 17.38 5.71 -13.40
C ASP A 96 16.29 4.64 -13.25
N LEU A 97 15.63 4.56 -12.09
CA LEU A 97 14.52 3.63 -11.85
C LEU A 97 13.35 3.91 -12.78
N LEU A 98 12.92 5.17 -12.89
CA LEU A 98 11.82 5.57 -13.76
C LEU A 98 12.13 5.25 -15.23
N ALA A 99 13.35 5.54 -15.69
CA ALA A 99 13.79 5.24 -17.04
C ALA A 99 13.80 3.73 -17.31
N TYR A 100 14.34 2.93 -16.39
CA TYR A 100 14.40 1.47 -16.53
C TYR A 100 13.00 0.83 -16.59
N TYR A 101 12.09 1.28 -15.72
CA TYR A 101 10.73 0.75 -15.64
C TYR A 101 9.72 1.43 -16.58
N GLY A 102 10.18 2.36 -17.43
CA GLY A 102 9.32 3.07 -18.37
C GLY A 102 8.20 3.87 -17.68
N ARG A 103 8.50 4.49 -16.54
CA ARG A 103 7.56 5.28 -15.74
C ARG A 103 7.81 6.77 -15.94
N ASP A 104 6.72 7.54 -16.02
CA ASP A 104 6.79 9.00 -16.04
C ASP A 104 6.77 9.53 -14.60
N ARG A 105 7.77 10.35 -14.26
CA ARG A 105 7.87 11.04 -12.97
C ARG A 105 6.60 11.81 -12.59
N TYR A 106 5.88 12.33 -13.58
CA TYR A 106 4.71 13.17 -13.36
C TYR A 106 3.39 12.42 -13.58
N GLN A 107 3.41 11.10 -13.70
CA GLN A 107 2.19 10.30 -13.88
C GLN A 107 1.19 10.52 -12.74
N TYR A 108 1.66 10.79 -11.51
CA TYR A 108 0.80 11.12 -10.37
C TYR A 108 -0.11 12.34 -10.62
N ARG A 109 0.26 13.26 -11.53
CA ARG A 109 -0.59 14.41 -11.89
C ARG A 109 -1.82 14.02 -12.72
N SER A 110 -1.76 12.85 -13.35
CA SER A 110 -2.89 12.26 -14.06
C SER A 110 -3.73 11.34 -13.17
N ASP A 111 -3.27 11.08 -11.94
CA ASP A 111 -4.01 10.28 -10.99
C ASP A 111 -5.25 11.04 -10.49
N TYR A 112 -6.38 10.36 -10.52
CA TYR A 112 -7.67 10.98 -10.21
C TYR A 112 -7.79 11.36 -8.73
N THR A 113 -7.30 10.51 -7.82
CA THR A 113 -7.39 10.77 -6.38
C THR A 113 -6.40 11.85 -5.93
N LEU A 114 -5.31 12.04 -6.67
CA LEU A 114 -4.35 13.12 -6.40
C LEU A 114 -4.69 14.47 -7.09
N SER A 115 -5.59 14.47 -8.07
CA SER A 115 -5.96 15.67 -8.83
C SER A 115 -7.34 16.24 -8.49
N MET A 116 -8.16 15.49 -7.78
CA MET A 116 -9.52 15.88 -7.40
C MET A 116 -9.68 15.97 -5.88
N LEU A 117 -10.67 16.73 -5.42
CA LEU A 117 -11.05 16.72 -4.00
C LEU A 117 -11.89 15.47 -3.71
N GLY A 118 -11.49 14.69 -2.70
CA GLY A 118 -12.25 13.53 -2.22
C GLY A 118 -12.76 13.72 -0.79
N TYR A 119 -13.77 12.93 -0.43
CA TYR A 119 -14.22 12.78 0.95
C TYR A 119 -13.60 11.51 1.54
N SER A 120 -12.93 11.59 2.70
CA SER A 120 -12.33 10.42 3.34
C SER A 120 -13.12 9.96 4.56
N THR A 121 -13.24 8.64 4.72
CA THR A 121 -13.78 7.99 5.92
C THR A 121 -12.74 7.13 6.64
N ASP A 122 -11.46 7.35 6.34
CA ASP A 122 -10.28 6.72 6.93
C ASP A 122 -10.07 7.14 8.40
N ASN A 123 -9.17 6.47 9.10
CA ASN A 123 -8.77 6.74 10.47
C ASN A 123 -8.50 8.24 10.71
N GLY A 124 -9.13 8.79 11.74
CA GLY A 124 -9.11 10.22 12.06
C GLY A 124 -10.17 11.06 11.35
N ALA A 125 -10.91 10.53 10.36
CA ALA A 125 -12.05 11.20 9.75
C ALA A 125 -13.30 11.17 10.65
N TYR A 126 -14.23 12.11 10.41
CA TYR A 126 -15.45 12.17 11.21
C TYR A 126 -16.29 10.90 11.08
N TYR A 127 -16.55 10.36 9.88
CA TYR A 127 -17.33 9.12 9.73
C TYR A 127 -16.48 7.85 9.73
N TYR A 128 -15.37 7.83 10.47
CA TYR A 128 -14.59 6.60 10.68
C TYR A 128 -15.25 5.72 11.74
N TYR A 129 -15.66 4.50 11.38
CA TYR A 129 -16.41 3.57 12.25
C TYR A 129 -17.65 4.18 12.94
N GLN A 130 -18.25 5.23 12.35
CA GLN A 130 -19.45 5.86 12.86
C GLN A 130 -20.38 6.37 11.75
N THR A 131 -21.68 6.29 12.00
CA THR A 131 -22.74 6.80 11.13
C THR A 131 -23.55 7.87 11.85
N GLU A 132 -24.42 8.55 11.12
CA GLU A 132 -25.48 9.34 11.74
C GLU A 132 -26.44 8.45 12.55
N ASN A 133 -27.08 9.04 13.56
CA ASN A 133 -27.98 8.31 14.46
C ASN A 133 -29.10 7.60 13.70
N ASN A 134 -29.21 6.28 13.90
CA ASN A 134 -30.20 5.41 13.28
C ASN A 134 -30.14 5.34 11.74
N LYS A 135 -28.96 5.58 11.15
CA LYS A 135 -28.73 5.49 9.70
C LYS A 135 -27.66 4.46 9.36
N THR A 136 -27.78 3.90 8.16
CA THR A 136 -26.70 3.11 7.56
C THR A 136 -25.58 4.04 7.08
N TYR A 137 -24.45 3.46 6.64
CA TYR A 137 -23.41 4.25 5.99
C TYR A 137 -23.88 4.79 4.64
N GLU A 138 -24.65 4.01 3.87
CA GLU A 138 -25.23 4.49 2.62
C GLU A 138 -26.10 5.73 2.85
N ASP A 139 -27.01 5.70 3.83
CA ASP A 139 -27.84 6.87 4.17
C ASP A 139 -26.95 8.06 4.59
N THR A 140 -26.04 7.83 5.54
CA THR A 140 -25.13 8.87 6.06
C THR A 140 -24.32 9.53 4.94
N LEU A 141 -23.76 8.73 4.02
CA LEU A 141 -22.91 9.23 2.94
C LEU A 141 -23.74 9.89 1.82
N LEU A 142 -25.00 9.51 1.64
CA LEU A 142 -25.93 10.25 0.80
C LEU A 142 -26.27 11.62 1.40
N ASP A 143 -26.41 11.74 2.73
CA ASP A 143 -26.58 13.04 3.38
C ASP A 143 -25.31 13.91 3.23
N VAL A 144 -24.11 13.32 3.35
CA VAL A 144 -22.84 14.02 3.07
C VAL A 144 -22.79 14.51 1.62
N TYR A 145 -23.24 13.68 0.67
CA TYR A 145 -23.36 14.06 -0.72
C TYR A 145 -24.32 15.24 -0.92
N ASP A 146 -25.54 15.17 -0.36
CA ASP A 146 -26.55 16.21 -0.49
C ASP A 146 -26.08 17.54 0.13
N TYR A 147 -25.44 17.47 1.30
CA TYR A 147 -24.79 18.63 1.94
C TYR A 147 -23.69 19.21 1.04
N ALA A 148 -22.82 18.36 0.48
CA ALA A 148 -21.77 18.83 -0.43
C ALA A 148 -22.35 19.51 -1.69
N GLN A 149 -23.45 19.01 -2.23
CA GLN A 149 -24.15 19.68 -3.35
C GLN A 149 -24.70 21.04 -2.92
N GLN A 150 -25.35 21.12 -1.75
CA GLN A 150 -25.92 22.35 -1.21
C GLN A 150 -24.84 23.42 -1.00
N GLU A 151 -23.71 23.03 -0.41
CA GLU A 151 -22.60 23.94 -0.09
C GLU A 151 -21.60 24.10 -1.25
N SER A 152 -21.89 23.51 -2.41
CA SER A 152 -21.03 23.55 -3.60
C SER A 152 -19.60 23.03 -3.35
N ILE A 153 -19.45 22.03 -2.49
CA ILE A 153 -18.18 21.35 -2.22
C ILE A 153 -17.94 20.31 -3.33
N PRO A 154 -16.86 20.43 -4.11
CA PRO A 154 -16.70 19.66 -5.35
C PRO A 154 -16.05 18.30 -5.12
N TYR A 155 -16.58 17.49 -4.18
CA TYR A 155 -16.10 16.11 -4.02
C TYR A 155 -16.34 15.31 -5.30
N ARG A 156 -15.33 14.51 -5.67
CA ARG A 156 -15.31 13.70 -6.90
C ARG A 156 -15.14 12.21 -6.64
N TYR A 157 -14.64 11.88 -5.46
CA TYR A 157 -14.49 10.50 -5.03
C TYR A 157 -14.66 10.41 -3.52
N ILE A 158 -14.86 9.19 -3.03
CA ILE A 158 -14.91 8.85 -1.62
C ILE A 158 -13.93 7.72 -1.32
N LEU A 159 -13.24 7.80 -0.18
CA LEU A 159 -12.49 6.70 0.42
C LEU A 159 -13.40 5.97 1.42
N LEU A 160 -13.64 4.68 1.19
CA LEU A 160 -14.34 3.79 2.12
C LEU A 160 -13.32 2.92 2.87
N ASP A 161 -13.17 3.20 4.17
CA ASP A 161 -12.19 2.50 5.01
C ASP A 161 -12.62 1.06 5.34
N SER A 162 -11.82 0.33 6.09
CA SER A 162 -11.97 -1.05 6.53
C SER A 162 -13.33 -1.49 7.10
N TRP A 163 -14.34 -0.63 7.28
CA TRP A 163 -15.65 -0.98 7.83
C TRP A 163 -16.67 -1.52 6.80
N TRP A 164 -16.44 -1.41 5.48
CA TRP A 164 -17.50 -1.67 4.48
C TRP A 164 -17.68 -3.14 4.04
N TYR A 165 -16.70 -4.02 4.27
CA TYR A 165 -16.67 -5.40 3.78
C TYR A 165 -16.67 -6.46 4.88
N TYR A 166 -16.82 -7.73 4.48
CA TYR A 166 -16.85 -8.87 5.38
C TYR A 166 -15.46 -9.23 5.90
N LYS A 167 -15.37 -9.44 7.22
CA LYS A 167 -14.15 -9.87 7.90
C LYS A 167 -14.35 -11.22 8.57
N GLY A 168 -13.30 -12.02 8.60
CA GLY A 168 -13.21 -13.31 9.28
C GLY A 168 -12.28 -13.26 10.50
N PRO A 169 -11.67 -14.40 10.87
CA PRO A 169 -10.68 -14.47 11.94
C PRO A 169 -9.64 -13.34 11.88
N HIS A 170 -9.27 -12.82 13.06
CA HIS A 170 -8.31 -11.74 13.25
C HIS A 170 -8.63 -10.41 12.52
N ASN A 171 -9.81 -10.28 11.91
CA ASN A 171 -10.25 -9.18 11.05
C ASN A 171 -9.68 -9.20 9.61
N GLY A 172 -9.20 -10.35 9.13
CA GLY A 172 -8.82 -10.53 7.72
C GLY A 172 -10.05 -10.50 6.80
N VAL A 173 -9.87 -10.06 5.55
CA VAL A 173 -10.98 -9.96 4.58
C VAL A 173 -11.41 -11.36 4.13
N THR A 174 -12.70 -11.66 4.22
CA THR A 174 -13.26 -12.89 3.65
C THR A 174 -13.85 -12.61 2.29
N VAL A 175 -14.86 -11.73 2.22
CA VAL A 175 -15.51 -11.28 0.98
C VAL A 175 -15.31 -9.78 0.85
N TRP A 176 -14.68 -9.37 -0.25
CA TRP A 176 -14.43 -7.96 -0.53
C TRP A 176 -15.60 -7.37 -1.31
N ASP A 177 -16.77 -7.33 -0.66
CA ASP A 177 -17.98 -6.71 -1.17
C ASP A 177 -18.75 -6.02 -0.05
N ALA A 178 -19.57 -5.04 -0.41
CA ALA A 178 -20.27 -4.24 0.56
C ALA A 178 -21.35 -5.05 1.28
N MET A 179 -21.30 -4.99 2.61
CA MET A 179 -22.31 -5.63 3.44
C MET A 179 -23.66 -4.93 3.28
N PRO A 180 -24.79 -5.64 3.11
CA PRO A 180 -26.12 -5.02 3.03
C PRO A 180 -26.53 -4.24 4.28
N SER A 181 -25.92 -4.52 5.45
CA SER A 181 -26.11 -3.73 6.67
C SER A 181 -25.44 -2.35 6.62
N ILE A 182 -24.49 -2.16 5.70
CA ILE A 182 -23.70 -0.93 5.53
C ILE A 182 -24.18 -0.19 4.28
N PHE A 183 -24.31 -0.90 3.16
CA PHE A 183 -24.86 -0.44 1.89
C PHE A 183 -26.02 -1.32 1.44
N PRO A 184 -27.25 -1.05 1.91
CA PRO A 184 -28.43 -1.89 1.59
C PRO A 184 -28.70 -2.06 0.09
N HIS A 185 -28.32 -1.08 -0.73
CA HIS A 185 -28.49 -1.13 -2.18
C HIS A 185 -27.18 -1.37 -2.95
N GLY A 186 -26.07 -1.55 -2.24
CA GLY A 186 -24.74 -1.83 -2.78
C GLY A 186 -24.01 -0.62 -3.36
N LEU A 187 -22.71 -0.79 -3.61
CA LEU A 187 -21.82 0.29 -4.05
C LEU A 187 -22.15 0.83 -5.45
N GLU A 188 -22.70 0.00 -6.34
CA GLU A 188 -23.11 0.45 -7.68
C GLU A 188 -24.29 1.42 -7.60
N TYR A 189 -25.27 1.18 -6.72
CA TYR A 189 -26.35 2.12 -6.47
C TYR A 189 -25.80 3.45 -5.95
N PHE A 190 -24.93 3.40 -4.94
CA PHE A 190 -24.31 4.59 -4.36
C PHE A 190 -23.52 5.39 -5.43
N PHE A 191 -22.73 4.72 -6.26
CA PHE A 191 -22.01 5.35 -7.37
C PHE A 191 -22.96 6.00 -8.38
N ASN A 192 -24.02 5.30 -8.80
CA ASN A 192 -25.00 5.82 -9.74
C ASN A 192 -25.78 7.03 -9.19
N LYS A 193 -25.94 7.12 -7.87
CA LYS A 193 -26.62 8.25 -7.21
C LYS A 193 -25.74 9.49 -7.07
N THR A 194 -24.48 9.29 -6.71
CA THR A 194 -23.57 10.39 -6.36
C THR A 194 -22.63 10.80 -7.49
N GLY A 195 -22.32 9.88 -8.40
CA GLY A 195 -21.24 10.02 -9.37
C GLY A 195 -19.84 10.06 -8.74
N TRP A 196 -19.70 9.76 -7.45
CA TRP A 196 -18.42 9.75 -6.76
C TRP A 196 -17.70 8.43 -7.00
N TYR A 197 -16.53 8.50 -7.63
CA TYR A 197 -15.64 7.35 -7.73
C TYR A 197 -15.21 6.86 -6.33
N GLN A 198 -14.73 5.62 -6.24
CA GLN A 198 -14.47 4.97 -4.96
C GLN A 198 -12.99 4.57 -4.85
N GLN A 199 -12.39 4.99 -3.74
CA GLN A 199 -11.18 4.40 -3.19
C GLN A 199 -11.62 3.40 -2.13
N LEU A 200 -11.23 2.14 -2.30
CA LEU A 200 -11.73 1.04 -1.50
C LEU A 200 -10.60 0.40 -0.72
N HIS A 201 -10.69 0.49 0.61
CA HIS A 201 -9.78 -0.15 1.53
C HIS A 201 -9.88 -1.69 1.48
N ASN A 202 -8.76 -2.37 1.66
CA ASN A 202 -8.63 -3.80 1.89
C ASN A 202 -7.59 -4.08 2.98
N ARG A 203 -7.89 -5.00 3.90
CA ARG A 203 -6.89 -5.57 4.84
C ARG A 203 -6.19 -6.77 4.20
N TYR A 204 -5.29 -7.43 4.90
CA TYR A 204 -4.88 -8.79 4.54
C TYR A 204 -6.09 -9.73 4.34
N TRP A 205 -5.92 -10.77 3.52
CA TRP A 205 -6.98 -11.77 3.30
C TRP A 205 -7.01 -12.79 4.43
N SER A 206 -8.22 -13.20 4.81
CA SER A 206 -8.45 -14.27 5.79
C SER A 206 -8.18 -15.64 5.16
N ALA A 207 -7.63 -16.57 5.95
CA ALA A 207 -7.57 -18.01 5.63
C ALA A 207 -8.93 -18.60 5.26
N GLU A 208 -10.03 -18.01 5.73
CA GLU A 208 -11.40 -18.45 5.46
C GLU A 208 -12.04 -17.76 4.24
N THR A 209 -11.27 -17.05 3.41
CA THR A 209 -11.84 -16.40 2.22
C THR A 209 -12.45 -17.43 1.27
N PRO A 210 -13.73 -17.29 0.88
CA PRO A 210 -14.37 -18.23 -0.04
C PRO A 210 -13.82 -18.13 -1.48
N TYR A 211 -12.92 -17.20 -1.76
CA TYR A 211 -12.23 -17.14 -3.05
C TYR A 211 -11.18 -18.25 -3.21
N ALA A 212 -10.60 -18.72 -2.10
CA ALA A 212 -9.55 -19.74 -2.12
C ALA A 212 -10.12 -21.14 -2.41
N LYS A 213 -9.41 -21.95 -3.21
CA LYS A 213 -9.77 -23.34 -3.52
C LYS A 213 -9.94 -24.20 -2.27
N GLN A 214 -9.15 -23.95 -1.23
CA GLN A 214 -9.22 -24.60 0.07
C GLN A 214 -10.61 -24.43 0.73
N ASN A 215 -11.30 -23.34 0.41
CA ASN A 215 -12.63 -22.99 0.92
C ASN A 215 -13.74 -23.18 -0.14
N GLY A 216 -13.44 -23.90 -1.23
CA GLY A 216 -14.39 -24.17 -2.32
C GLY A 216 -14.50 -23.07 -3.38
N GLY A 217 -13.58 -22.10 -3.37
CA GLY A 217 -13.45 -21.08 -4.41
C GLY A 217 -12.66 -21.55 -5.64
N GLU A 218 -12.42 -20.63 -6.55
CA GLU A 218 -11.77 -20.91 -7.84
C GLU A 218 -10.26 -20.63 -7.82
N TYR A 219 -9.76 -19.94 -6.81
CA TYR A 219 -8.43 -19.31 -6.89
C TYR A 219 -7.38 -19.93 -5.97
N ASP A 220 -6.12 -19.94 -6.42
CA ASP A 220 -4.95 -20.38 -5.64
C ASP A 220 -4.54 -19.31 -4.61
N PHE A 221 -4.46 -19.75 -3.36
CA PHE A 221 -4.01 -18.95 -2.22
C PHE A 221 -2.96 -19.73 -1.44
N LEU A 222 -1.94 -19.03 -0.95
CA LEU A 222 -1.13 -19.51 0.18
C LEU A 222 -1.88 -19.16 1.45
N ILE A 223 -2.11 -20.16 2.31
CA ILE A 223 -2.77 -20.01 3.59
C ILE A 223 -1.76 -20.39 4.67
N ASP A 224 -1.51 -19.47 5.59
CA ASP A 224 -0.78 -19.75 6.82
C ASP A 224 -1.79 -20.11 7.92
N GLU A 225 -1.88 -21.40 8.23
CA GLU A 225 -2.76 -21.93 9.26
C GLU A 225 -2.45 -21.38 10.66
N SER A 226 -1.23 -20.90 10.91
CA SER A 226 -0.85 -20.39 12.23
C SER A 226 -1.33 -18.96 12.47
N SER A 227 -1.14 -18.08 11.49
CA SER A 227 -1.56 -16.67 11.54
C SER A 227 -2.99 -16.45 11.05
N GLN A 228 -3.56 -17.43 10.34
CA GLN A 228 -4.84 -17.34 9.63
C GLN A 228 -4.82 -16.29 8.50
N TYR A 229 -3.65 -15.98 7.97
CA TYR A 229 -3.47 -15.07 6.84
C TYR A 229 -3.47 -15.84 5.53
N ALA A 230 -3.97 -15.19 4.48
CA ALA A 230 -3.96 -15.73 3.14
C ALA A 230 -3.40 -14.72 2.12
N VAL A 231 -2.75 -15.23 1.08
CA VAL A 231 -2.22 -14.43 -0.03
C VAL A 231 -2.62 -15.08 -1.35
N PRO A 232 -3.37 -14.38 -2.23
CA PRO A 232 -3.65 -14.87 -3.58
C PRO A 232 -2.36 -14.94 -4.39
N THR A 233 -2.11 -16.06 -5.07
CA THR A 233 -0.87 -16.27 -5.83
C THR A 233 -1.02 -16.14 -7.34
N GLU A 234 -2.24 -15.89 -7.82
CA GLU A 234 -2.49 -15.81 -9.25
C GLU A 234 -3.08 -14.46 -9.70
N GLN A 235 -2.65 -14.00 -10.87
CA GLN A 235 -3.09 -12.74 -11.46
C GLN A 235 -4.58 -12.73 -11.79
N ALA A 236 -5.16 -13.89 -12.14
CA ALA A 236 -6.56 -14.01 -12.53
C ALA A 236 -7.53 -13.60 -11.40
N PHE A 237 -7.15 -13.84 -10.14
CA PHE A 237 -7.90 -13.35 -8.98
C PHE A 237 -8.01 -11.84 -8.99
N TRP A 238 -6.86 -11.16 -9.11
CA TRP A 238 -6.78 -9.70 -9.11
C TRP A 238 -7.50 -9.09 -10.31
N ASP A 239 -7.33 -9.66 -11.50
CA ASP A 239 -7.99 -9.17 -12.71
C ASP A 239 -9.51 -9.21 -12.57
N GLN A 240 -10.06 -10.31 -12.07
CA GLN A 240 -11.50 -10.46 -11.85
C GLN A 240 -12.00 -9.52 -10.75
N LEU A 241 -11.32 -9.48 -9.59
CA LEU A 241 -11.69 -8.63 -8.46
C LEU A 241 -11.74 -7.14 -8.87
N MET A 242 -10.72 -6.67 -9.58
CA MET A 242 -10.65 -5.28 -10.03
C MET A 242 -11.67 -4.98 -11.14
N LEU A 243 -11.90 -5.92 -12.06
CA LEU A 243 -12.91 -5.76 -13.11
C LEU A 243 -14.32 -5.61 -12.53
N ASP A 244 -14.65 -6.41 -11.51
CA ASP A 244 -15.95 -6.36 -10.86
C ASP A 244 -16.15 -5.04 -10.10
N LYS A 245 -15.16 -4.60 -9.32
CA LYS A 245 -15.28 -3.34 -8.56
C LYS A 245 -15.21 -2.08 -9.40
N ARG A 246 -14.60 -2.12 -10.59
CA ARG A 246 -14.71 -0.99 -11.53
C ARG A 246 -16.15 -0.70 -11.93
N ARG A 247 -17.04 -1.70 -11.95
CA ARG A 247 -18.48 -1.49 -12.26
C ARG A 247 -19.19 -0.69 -11.19
N SER A 248 -18.77 -0.83 -9.94
CA SER A 248 -19.24 0.01 -8.84
C SER A 248 -18.48 1.33 -8.72
N GLY A 249 -17.68 1.74 -9.72
CA GLY A 249 -16.98 3.03 -9.71
C GLY A 249 -15.68 3.04 -8.92
N MET A 250 -15.08 1.89 -8.62
CA MET A 250 -13.75 1.86 -8.00
C MET A 250 -12.67 2.37 -8.96
N ILE A 251 -11.82 3.26 -8.46
CA ILE A 251 -10.64 3.80 -9.15
C ILE A 251 -9.33 3.55 -8.40
N ASN A 252 -9.40 3.22 -7.12
CA ASN A 252 -8.24 2.94 -6.29
C ASN A 252 -8.51 1.76 -5.36
N TYR A 253 -7.53 0.85 -5.28
CA TYR A 253 -7.46 -0.24 -4.34
C TYR A 253 -6.42 0.12 -3.30
N GLU A 254 -6.85 0.26 -2.06
CA GLU A 254 -6.00 0.63 -0.94
C GLU A 254 -5.75 -0.61 -0.10
N GLN A 255 -4.53 -1.15 -0.17
CA GLN A 255 -4.14 -2.30 0.63
C GLN A 255 -3.40 -1.83 1.88
N ASP A 256 -3.94 -2.20 3.04
CA ASP A 256 -3.41 -1.85 4.35
C ASP A 256 -3.37 -3.09 5.26
N TRP A 257 -2.88 -2.96 6.50
CA TRP A 257 -2.80 -4.05 7.49
C TRP A 257 -1.94 -5.22 7.01
N LEU A 258 -0.80 -4.92 6.37
CA LEU A 258 0.16 -5.95 5.95
C LEU A 258 1.30 -6.16 6.97
N ASP A 259 1.40 -5.31 8.00
CA ASP A 259 2.40 -5.38 9.08
C ASP A 259 1.84 -4.71 10.36
N ASP A 260 2.69 -4.43 11.36
CA ASP A 260 2.33 -3.70 12.58
C ASP A 260 1.75 -2.30 12.30
N GLU A 261 0.55 -2.06 12.80
CA GLU A 261 -0.13 -0.76 12.73
C GLU A 261 0.30 0.16 13.89
N TYR A 262 0.51 1.44 13.59
CA TYR A 262 0.73 2.48 14.61
C TYR A 262 -0.55 3.32 14.76
N ASP A 263 -1.30 3.06 15.83
CA ASP A 263 -2.42 3.91 16.28
C ASP A 263 -1.96 5.26 16.88
#